data_AF-A0A1I6SVP9-F1
#
_entry.id   AF-A0A1I6SVP9-F1
#
_cell.length_a   1.000
_cell.length_b   1.000
_cell.length_c   1.000
_cell.angle_alpha   90.00
_cell.angle_beta   90.00
_cell.angle_gamma   90.00
#
_symmetry.space_group_name_H-M   'P 1'
#
loop_
_entity.id
_entity.type
_entity.pdbx_description
1 polymer ?
#
loop_
_entity_poly.entity_id
_entity_poly.type
_entity_poly.pdbx_seq_one_letter_code
_entity_poly.pdbx_strand_id
1 'polypeptide(L)' 'MNTQQNSTCRKKEYQKISFDLKLSIIDEIINGQISVNYASKKYQISRSSITYWMKKLSNFKQKSTSMGKNNELKKLRERI' A
#
# COMPACT_ATOMS: atom_id res chain seq x y z
N MET A 1 -11.56 -1.02 43.42
CA MET A 1 -11.55 -0.32 42.11
C MET A 1 -10.18 -0.53 41.51
N ASN A 2 -10.04 -1.44 40.54
CA ASN A 2 -8.74 -1.78 39.96
C ASN A 2 -8.28 -0.67 39.03
N THR A 3 -7.28 0.08 39.46
CA THR A 3 -6.60 1.12 38.68
C THR A 3 -5.85 0.47 37.52
N GLN A 4 -6.38 0.63 36.31
CA GLN A 4 -5.64 0.33 35.07
C GLN A 4 -4.43 1.26 35.03
N GLN A 5 -3.24 0.71 35.28
CA GLN A 5 -2.00 1.44 35.09
C GLN A 5 -1.84 1.69 33.59
N ASN A 6 -2.12 2.92 33.17
CA ASN A 6 -1.84 3.41 31.82
C ASN A 6 -0.34 3.31 31.58
N SER A 7 0.12 2.20 31.02
CA SER A 7 1.48 2.06 30.53
C SER A 7 1.71 3.16 29.51
N THR A 8 2.64 4.07 29.80
CA THR A 8 3.00 5.17 28.91
C THR A 8 3.14 4.66 27.47
N CYS A 9 2.46 5.30 26.52
CA CYS A 9 2.55 4.96 25.11
C CYS A 9 4.00 5.08 24.66
N ARG A 10 4.77 3.98 24.71
CA ARG A 10 6.18 3.99 24.34
C ARG A 10 6.29 4.43 22.89
N LYS A 11 7.10 5.46 22.64
CA LYS A 11 7.41 5.91 21.29
C LYS A 11 7.99 4.74 20.52
N LYS A 12 7.35 4.36 19.41
CA LYS A 12 7.91 3.36 18.51
C LYS A 12 9.19 3.91 17.88
N GLU A 13 10.22 3.09 17.84
CA GLU A 13 11.46 3.43 17.15
C GLU A 13 11.20 3.55 15.64
N TYR A 14 11.97 4.40 14.98
CA TYR A 14 11.88 4.57 13.54
C TYR A 14 12.29 3.28 12.83
N GLN A 15 11.32 2.61 12.19
CA GLN A 15 11.59 1.49 11.32
C GLN A 15 11.81 1.99 9.89
N LYS A 16 13.04 1.87 9.40
CA LYS A 16 13.37 2.22 8.01
C LYS A 16 12.80 1.15 7.08
N ILE A 17 11.76 1.52 6.35
CA ILE A 17 11.08 0.64 5.39
C ILE A 17 11.57 0.98 3.99
N SER A 18 12.13 -0.02 3.30
CA SER A 18 12.59 0.09 1.92
C SER A 18 11.43 0.43 0.97
N PHE A 19 11.74 1.07 -0.15
CA PHE A 19 10.72 1.44 -1.14
C PHE A 19 10.03 0.20 -1.74
N ASP A 20 10.81 -0.84 -2.04
CA ASP A 20 10.31 -2.07 -2.65
C ASP A 20 9.32 -2.80 -1.73
N LEU A 21 9.58 -2.82 -0.42
CA LEU A 21 8.66 -3.40 0.54
C LEU A 21 7.32 -2.65 0.57
N LYS A 22 7.34 -1.32 0.44
CA LYS A 22 6.09 -0.52 0.34
C LYS A 22 5.30 -0.92 -0.89
N LEU A 23 5.97 -1.14 -2.02
CA LEU A 23 5.32 -1.56 -3.27
C LEU A 23 4.72 -2.96 -3.14
N SER A 24 5.44 -3.92 -2.55
CA SER A 24 4.93 -5.29 -2.32
C SER A 24 3.66 -5.27 -1.47
N ILE A 25 3.68 -4.53 -0.35
CA ILE A 25 2.52 -4.44 0.54
C ILE A 25 1.30 -3.85 -0.19
N ILE A 26 1.51 -2.80 -1.00
CA ILE A 26 0.44 -2.18 -1.78
C ILE A 26 -0.12 -3.16 -2.82
N ASP A 27 0.75 -3.93 -3.48
CA ASP A 27 0.34 -4.90 -4.50
C ASP A 27 -0.49 -6.04 -3.89
N GLU A 28 -0.05 -6.61 -2.76
CA GLU A 28 -0.81 -7.63 -2.00
C GLU A 28 -2.20 -7.12 -1.60
N ILE A 29 -2.33 -5.84 -1.23
CA ILE A 29 -3.61 -5.22 -0.85
C ILE A 29 -4.50 -4.97 -2.08
N ILE A 30 -3.95 -4.40 -3.16
CA ILE A 30 -4.70 -4.10 -4.39
C ILE A 30 -5.21 -5.38 -5.05
N ASN A 31 -4.41 -6.45 -5.02
CA ASN A 31 -4.80 -7.77 -5.52
C ASN A 31 -5.75 -8.51 -4.58
N GLY A 32 -6.12 -7.93 -3.43
CA GLY A 32 -7.07 -8.50 -2.47
C GLY A 32 -6.53 -9.68 -1.65
N GLN A 33 -5.22 -9.95 -1.69
CA GLN A 33 -4.60 -11.06 -0.95
C GLN A 33 -4.63 -10.81 0.56
N ILE A 34 -4.43 -9.55 0.96
CA ILE A 34 -4.47 -9.14 2.37
C ILE A 34 -5.28 -7.86 2.55
N SER A 35 -5.93 -7.73 3.71
CA SER A 35 -6.56 -6.47 4.10
C SER A 35 -5.53 -5.48 4.66
N VAL A 36 -5.85 -4.18 4.61
CA VAL A 36 -5.04 -3.12 5.26
C VAL A 36 -4.86 -3.39 6.76
N ASN A 37 -5.90 -3.92 7.42
CA ASN A 37 -5.84 -4.29 8.83
C ASN A 37 -4.85 -5.43 9.09
N TYR A 38 -4.86 -6.44 8.22
CA TYR A 38 -3.92 -7.55 8.31
C TYR A 38 -2.49 -7.10 8.03
N ALA A 39 -2.26 -6.30 6.99
CA ALA A 39 -0.96 -5.70 6.67
C ALA A 39 -0.40 -4.87 7.83
N SER A 40 -1.25 -4.05 8.46
CA SER A 40 -0.85 -3.22 9.62
C SER A 40 -0.33 -4.07 10.78
N LYS A 41 -0.97 -5.20 11.06
CA LYS A 41 -0.53 -6.14 12.11
C LYS A 41 0.74 -6.90 11.69
N LYS A 42 0.75 -7.44 10.46
CA LYS A 42 1.86 -8.27 9.92
C LYS A 42 3.18 -7.51 9.86
N TYR A 43 3.16 -6.28 9.37
CA TYR A 43 4.36 -5.47 9.19
C TYR A 43 4.58 -4.46 10.32
N GLN A 44 3.71 -4.42 11.33
CA GLN A 44 3.72 -3.44 12.43
C GLN A 44 3.63 -1.96 12.00
N ILE A 45 3.13 -1.73 10.78
CA ILE A 45 2.99 -0.40 10.19
C ILE A 45 1.62 0.16 10.53
N SER A 46 1.52 1.47 10.74
CA SER A 46 0.22 2.10 10.96
C SER A 46 -0.66 2.03 9.70
N ARG A 47 -1.97 1.82 9.88
CA ARG A 47 -2.94 1.81 8.77
C ARG A 47 -2.88 3.11 7.96
N SER A 48 -2.72 4.26 8.63
CA SER A 48 -2.61 5.56 7.99
C SER A 48 -1.37 5.67 7.08
N SER A 49 -0.23 5.09 7.46
CA SER A 49 0.96 5.02 6.59
C SER A 49 0.68 4.21 5.34
N ILE A 50 0.01 3.06 5.46
CA ILE A 50 -0.34 2.20 4.32
C ILE A 50 -1.32 2.93 3.39
N THR A 51 -2.36 3.56 3.95
CA THR A 51 -3.33 4.37 3.17
C THR A 51 -2.65 5.53 2.44
N TYR A 52 -1.71 6.20 3.11
CA TYR A 52 -0.92 7.27 2.49
C TYR A 52 -0.09 6.75 1.32
N TRP A 53 0.56 5.60 1.49
CA TRP A 53 1.33 4.96 0.42
C TRP A 53 0.46 4.58 -0.76
N MET A 54 -0.70 3.97 -0.55
CA MET A 54 -1.64 3.68 -1.63
C MET A 54 -2.02 4.96 -2.39
N LYS A 55 -2.41 6.04 -1.69
CA LYS A 55 -2.76 7.30 -2.35
C LYS A 55 -1.63 7.89 -3.18
N LYS A 56 -0.37 7.79 -2.71
CA LYS A 56 0.78 8.44 -3.37
C LYS A 56 1.43 7.55 -4.44
N LEU A 57 1.51 6.24 -4.22
CA LEU A 57 2.25 5.29 -5.04
C LEU A 57 1.36 4.52 -6.04
N SER A 58 0.05 4.41 -5.82
CA SER A 58 -0.85 3.80 -6.80
C SER A 58 -0.87 4.56 -8.14
N ASN A 59 -0.63 5.88 -8.11
CA ASN A 59 -0.48 6.69 -9.33
C ASN A 59 0.82 6.41 -10.11
N PHE A 60 1.84 5.84 -9.45
CA PHE A 60 3.14 5.60 -10.08
C PHE A 60 3.07 4.45 -11.08
N LYS A 61 2.44 3.32 -10.71
CA LYS A 61 2.21 2.20 -11.65
C LYS A 61 1.26 2.56 -12.79
N GLN A 62 0.26 3.42 -12.54
CA GLN A 62 -0.72 3.79 -13.56
C GLN A 62 -0.11 4.65 -14.68
N LYS A 63 0.84 5.55 -14.39
CA LYS A 63 1.45 6.41 -15.43
C LYS A 63 2.32 5.63 -16.41
N SER A 64 3.06 4.62 -15.97
CA SER A 64 3.93 3.82 -16.86
C SER A 64 3.15 2.82 -17.71
N THR A 65 2.08 2.21 -17.18
CA THR A 65 1.26 1.23 -17.93
C THR A 65 0.14 1.84 -18.76
N SER A 66 -0.38 3.03 -18.40
CA SER A 66 -1.44 3.70 -19.16
C SER A 66 -1.01 4.01 -20.60
N MET A 67 0.25 4.41 -20.80
CA MET A 67 0.76 4.71 -22.14
C MET A 67 0.80 3.46 -23.05
N GLY A 68 1.13 2.29 -22.49
CA GLY A 68 1.12 1.01 -23.22
C GLY A 68 -0.29 0.49 -23.49
N LYS A 69 -1.16 0.48 -22.47
CA LYS A 69 -2.55 -0.01 -22.57
C LYS A 69 -3.39 0.77 -23.59
N ASN A 70 -3.22 2.09 -23.67
CA ASN A 70 -3.91 2.89 -24.68
C ASN A 70 -3.47 2.53 -26.09
N ASN A 71 -2.19 2.18 -26.27
CA ASN A 71 -1.65 1.78 -27.57
C ASN A 71 -2.15 0.38 -27.97
N GLU A 72 -2.29 -0.55 -27.03
CA GLU A 72 -2.89 -1.87 -27.23
C GLU A 72 -4.38 -1.76 -27.57
N LEU A 73 -5.13 -0.92 -26.85
CA LEU A 73 -6.55 -0.66 -27.13
C LEU A 73 -6.74 -0.09 -28.55
N LYS A 74 -5.87 0.84 -28.95
CA LYS A 74 -5.89 1.44 -30.29
C LYS A 74 -5.68 0.37 -31.38
N LYS A 75 -4.66 -0.48 -31.23
CA LYS A 75 -4.40 -1.59 -32.16
C LYS A 75 -5.57 -2.57 -32.27
N LEU A 76 -6.30 -2.79 -31.17
CA LEU A 76 -7.46 -3.69 -31.16
C LEU A 76 -8.65 -3.07 -31.90
N ARG A 77 -8.89 -1.77 -31.73
CA ARG A 77 -9.94 -1.02 -32.44
C ARG A 77 -9.70 -0.91 -33.94
N GLU A 78 -8.44 -0.82 -34.36
CA GLU A 78 -8.06 -0.76 -35.79
C GLU A 78 -8.16 -2.12 -36.52
N ARG A 79 -8.28 -3.22 -35.77
CA ARG A 79 -8.41 -4.58 -36.32
C ARG A 79 -9.86 -5.05 -36.50
N ILE A 80 -10.84 -4.30 -36.01
CA ILE A 80 -12.28 -4.55 -36.11
C ILE A 80 -12.85 -3.60 -37.16
#